data_AF-A0A7V7DBU0-F1
#
_entry.id   AF-A0A7V7DBU0-F1
#
_cell.length_a   1.000
_cell.length_b   1.000
_cell.length_c   1.000
_cell.angle_alpha   90.00
_cell.angle_beta   90.00
_cell.angle_gamma   90.00
#
_symmetry.space_group_name_H-M   'P 1'
#
loop_
_entity.id
_entity.type
_entity.pdbx_description
1 polymer ?
#
loop_
_entity_poly.entity_id
_entity_poly.type
_entity_poly.pdbx_seq_one_letter_code
_entity_poly.pdbx_strand_id
1 'polypeptide(L)' 'MKKEKLVEKIKEILKTDVDLNYLSVLKQEELEKLIACIRYRIDQKD' A
#
# COMPACT_ATOMS: atom_id res chain seq x y z
N MET A 1 -11.07 3.05 5.74
CA MET A 1 -10.40 4.24 5.12
C MET A 1 -10.89 4.35 3.68
N LYS A 2 -10.86 5.53 3.04
CA LYS A 2 -11.12 5.59 1.58
C LYS A 2 -9.98 4.90 0.81
N LYS A 3 -10.26 4.28 -0.33
CA LYS A 3 -9.27 3.56 -1.16
C LYS A 3 -8.06 4.41 -1.53
N GLU A 4 -8.29 5.69 -1.85
CA GLU A 4 -7.24 6.68 -2.14
C GLU A 4 -6.22 6.79 -0.99
N LYS A 5 -6.70 6.83 0.27
CA LYS A 5 -5.82 6.88 1.44
C LYS A 5 -5.01 5.59 1.62
N LEU A 6 -5.49 4.44 1.14
CA LEU A 6 -4.72 3.20 1.18
C LEU A 6 -3.61 3.21 0.12
N VAL A 7 -3.88 3.72 -1.07
CA VAL A 7 -2.86 3.89 -2.13
C VAL A 7 -1.77 4.86 -1.67
N GLU A 8 -2.13 6.00 -1.09
CA GLU A 8 -1.15 6.94 -0.53
C GLU A 8 -0.32 6.32 0.59
N LYS A 9 -0.95 5.53 1.48
CA LYS A 9 -0.23 4.79 2.52
C LYS A 9 0.78 3.78 1.96
N ILE A 10 0.47 3.15 0.82
CA ILE A 10 1.43 2.26 0.13
C ILE A 10 2.64 3.07 -0.37
N LYS A 11 2.42 4.26 -0.96
CA LYS A 11 3.51 5.15 -1.38
C LYS A 11 4.39 5.58 -0.20
N GLU A 12 3.78 5.95 0.91
CA GLU A 12 4.49 6.34 2.15
C GLU A 12 5.36 5.20 2.67
N ILE A 13 4.82 3.98 2.75
CA ILE A 13 5.55 2.79 3.23
C ILE A 13 6.73 2.47 2.30
N LEU A 14 6.52 2.56 0.99
CA LEU A 14 7.55 2.28 -0.01
C LEU A 14 8.52 3.45 -0.22
N LYS A 15 8.26 4.62 0.37
CA LYS A 15 9.01 5.87 0.17
C LYS A 15 9.24 6.17 -1.32
N THR A 16 8.17 6.10 -2.11
CA THR A 16 8.21 6.27 -3.57
C THR A 16 7.26 7.36 -4.04
N ASP A 17 7.64 8.03 -5.12
CA ASP A 17 6.86 9.00 -5.88
C ASP A 17 6.17 8.37 -7.10
N VAL A 18 6.35 7.07 -7.34
CA VAL A 18 5.71 6.34 -8.43
C VAL A 18 4.19 6.46 -8.34
N ASP A 19 3.54 6.70 -9.48
CA ASP A 19 2.09 6.69 -9.54
C ASP A 19 1.54 5.26 -9.36
N LEU A 20 0.90 5.03 -8.21
CA LEU A 20 0.26 3.77 -7.85
C LEU A 20 -1.26 3.77 -8.06
N ASN A 21 -1.80 4.74 -8.82
CA ASN A 21 -3.24 4.83 -9.10
C ASN A 21 -3.82 3.58 -9.78
N TYR A 22 -2.98 2.78 -10.47
CA TYR A 22 -3.40 1.49 -11.04
C TYR A 22 -3.90 0.49 -9.97
N LEU A 23 -3.50 0.64 -8.70
CA LEU A 23 -3.98 -0.18 -7.59
C LEU A 23 -5.44 0.12 -7.21
N SER A 24 -6.02 1.21 -7.69
CA SER A 24 -7.41 1.59 -7.40
C SER A 24 -8.45 0.57 -7.89
N VAL A 25 -8.08 -0.33 -8.81
CA VAL A 25 -8.91 -1.44 -9.28
C VAL A 25 -9.18 -2.47 -8.19
N LEU A 26 -8.27 -2.62 -7.22
CA LEU A 26 -8.37 -3.57 -6.12
C LEU A 26 -9.46 -3.15 -5.14
N LYS A 27 -10.19 -4.09 -4.54
CA LYS A 27 -11.11 -3.81 -3.43
C LYS A 27 -10.35 -3.23 -2.24
N GLN A 28 -11.08 -2.55 -1.35
CA GLN A 28 -10.47 -1.96 -0.14
C GLN A 28 -9.75 -3.02 0.71
N GLU A 29 -10.37 -4.19 0.91
CA GLU A 29 -9.80 -5.31 1.65
C GLU A 29 -8.50 -5.86 1.01
N GLU A 30 -8.40 -5.82 -0.32
CA GLU A 30 -7.21 -6.29 -1.05
C GLU A 30 -6.05 -5.30 -0.88
N LEU A 31 -6.34 -4.00 -0.88
CA LEU A 31 -5.37 -2.96 -0.56
C LEU A 31 -4.87 -3.06 0.89
N GLU A 32 -5.75 -3.33 1.84
CA GLU A 32 -5.38 -3.52 3.25
C GLU A 32 -4.48 -4.75 3.43
N LYS A 33 -4.80 -5.88 2.77
CA LYS A 33 -3.93 -7.06 2.74
C LYS A 33 -2.57 -6.76 2.10
N LEU A 34 -2.54 -6.02 0.99
CA LEU A 34 -1.31 -5.60 0.33
C LEU A 34 -0.42 -4.78 1.28
N ILE A 35 -1.00 -3.80 1.98
CA ILE A 35 -0.27 -3.01 2.99
C ILE A 35 0.32 -3.90 4.08
N ALA A 36 -0.45 -4.86 4.60
CA ALA A 36 0.04 -5.78 5.63
C ALA A 36 1.22 -6.62 5.13
N CYS A 37 1.13 -7.16 3.90
CA CYS A 37 2.22 -7.91 3.28
C CYS A 37 3.47 -7.06 3.04
N ILE A 38 3.33 -5.81 2.59
CA ILE A 38 4.45 -4.90 2.37
C ILE A 38 5.15 -4.58 3.69
N ARG A 39 4.39 -4.20 4.71
CA ARG A 39 4.94 -3.91 6.06
C ARG A 39 5.68 -5.10 6.63
N TYR A 40 5.07 -6.28 6.59
CA TYR A 40 5.72 -7.50 7.07
C TYR A 40 7.07 -7.79 6.39
N ARG A 41 7.25 -7.40 5.12
CA ARG A 41 8.53 -7.57 4.41
C ARG A 41 9.55 -6.48 4.70
N ILE A 42 9.09 -5.24 4.92
CA ILE A 42 9.97 -4.11 5.24
C ILE A 42 10.44 -4.20 6.69
N ASP A 43 9.52 -4.48 7.62
CA ASP A 43 9.81 -4.59 9.05
C ASP A 43 10.66 -5.83 9.38
N GLN A 44 10.78 -6.80 8.47
CA GLN A 44 11.67 -7.95 8.60
C GLN A 44 13.12 -7.70 8.16
N LYS A 45 13.46 -6.47 7.73
CA LYS A 45 14.81 -6.12 7.30
C LYS A 45 15.72 -5.56 8.41
N ASP A 46 15.32 -5.66 9.67
CA ASP A 46 16.15 -5.39 10.85
C ASP A 46 16.51 -6.68 11.61
#